data_AF-A0A7S0UMT3-F1
#
_entry.id   AF-A0A7S0UMT3-F1
#
_cell.length_a   1.000
_cell.length_b   1.000
_cell.length_c   1.000
_cell.angle_alpha   90.00
_cell.angle_beta   90.00
_cell.angle_gamma   90.00
#
_symmetry.space_group_name_H-M   'P 1'
#
loop_
_entity.id
_entity.type
_entity.pdbx_description
1 polymer ?
#
loop_
_entity_poly.entity_id
_entity_poly.type
_entity_poly.pdbx_seq_one_letter_code
_entity_poly.pdbx_strand_id
1 'polypeptide(L)'
;MSIYVQVLCVRLGYYAQQTLAEVQAKEFRQQRSNKKRYFAWFVAEFSVILTDLPEVIGIGIACNLFFGWPYWVGVILSLLTTMSFLATMKFGMQILEGIIVGFVGIMSIALFVEMSFVEPDKEAILKGWIYGFVDV
;
A
#
# COMPACT_ATOMS: atom_id res chain seq x y z
N MET A 1 -3.47 -15.30 -2.35
CA MET A 1 -2.90 -15.00 -3.68
C MET A 1 -1.76 -13.97 -3.64
N SER A 2 -1.93 -12.83 -2.96
CA SER A 2 -0.89 -11.76 -2.87
C SER A 2 0.47 -12.24 -2.35
N ILE A 3 0.49 -13.02 -1.26
CA ILE A 3 1.74 -13.53 -0.67
C ILE A 3 2.55 -14.38 -1.63
N TYR A 4 1.88 -15.18 -2.48
CA TYR A 4 2.54 -16.03 -3.47
C TYR A 4 3.29 -15.19 -4.52
N VAL A 5 2.64 -14.12 -5.01
CA VAL A 5 3.26 -13.19 -5.96
C VAL A 5 4.43 -12.45 -5.31
N GLN A 6 4.28 -11.96 -4.07
CA GLN A 6 5.36 -11.27 -3.35
C GLN A 6 6.58 -12.16 -3.15
N VAL A 7 6.41 -13.43 -2.77
CA VAL A 7 7.53 -14.38 -2.61
C VAL A 7 8.27 -14.61 -3.93
N LEU A 8 7.55 -14.73 -5.06
CA LEU A 8 8.17 -14.83 -6.37
C LEU A 8 8.97 -13.58 -6.75
N CYS A 9 8.46 -12.39 -6.42
CA CYS A 9 9.13 -11.11 -6.65
C CYS A 9 10.44 -11.02 -5.85
N VAL A 10 10.41 -11.43 -4.57
CA VAL A 10 11.60 -11.46 -3.70
C VAL A 10 12.63 -12.47 -4.21
N ARG A 11 12.21 -13.66 -4.63
CA ARG A 11 13.09 -14.66 -5.24
C ARG A 11 13.74 -14.13 -6.52
N LEU A 12 12.97 -13.48 -7.38
CA LEU A 12 13.51 -12.86 -8.60
C LEU A 12 14.56 -11.80 -8.25
N GLY A 13 14.27 -10.90 -7.31
CA GLY A 13 15.22 -9.87 -6.87
C GLY A 13 16.50 -10.46 -6.28
N TYR A 14 16.39 -11.54 -5.49
CA TYR A 14 17.54 -12.20 -4.88
C TYR A 14 18.44 -12.92 -5.90
N TYR A 15 17.86 -13.72 -6.80
CA TYR A 15 18.62 -14.54 -7.76
C TYR A 15 19.04 -13.78 -9.02
N ALA A 16 18.17 -12.95 -9.60
CA ALA A 16 18.45 -12.26 -10.85
C ALA A 16 19.14 -10.89 -10.65
N GLN A 17 19.21 -10.39 -9.40
CA GLN A 17 19.75 -9.07 -9.04
C GLN A 17 19.14 -7.94 -9.90
N GLN A 18 17.90 -8.13 -10.34
CA GLN A 18 17.18 -7.27 -11.28
C GLN A 18 15.75 -7.07 -10.80
N THR A 19 15.20 -5.90 -11.08
CA THR A 19 13.81 -5.58 -10.77
C THR A 19 12.86 -6.23 -11.77
N LEU A 20 11.61 -6.48 -11.37
CA LEU A 20 10.57 -6.99 -12.27
C LEU A 20 10.41 -6.13 -13.52
N ALA A 21 10.51 -4.81 -13.37
CA ALA A 21 10.41 -3.85 -14.46
C ALA A 21 11.55 -4.05 -15.48
N GLU A 22 12.78 -4.32 -15.04
CA GLU A 22 13.91 -4.59 -15.92
C GLU A 22 13.75 -5.91 -16.68
N VAL A 23 13.29 -6.96 -15.99
CA VAL A 23 13.03 -8.27 -16.60
C VAL A 23 11.93 -8.15 -17.66
N GLN A 24 10.81 -7.49 -17.32
CA GLN A 24 9.74 -7.22 -18.28
C GLN A 24 10.21 -6.37 -19.45
N ALA A 25 11.03 -5.34 -19.21
CA ALA A 25 11.56 -4.50 -20.28
C ALA A 25 12.51 -5.26 -21.23
N LYS A 26 13.27 -6.24 -20.73
CA LYS A 26 14.12 -7.13 -21.55
C LYS A 26 13.27 -8.07 -22.40
N GLU A 27 12.28 -8.73 -21.81
CA GLU A 27 11.36 -9.63 -22.51
C GLU A 27 10.58 -8.90 -23.62
N PHE A 28 10.04 -7.71 -23.32
CA PHE A 28 9.30 -6.92 -24.33
C PHE A 28 10.20 -6.39 -25.46
N ARG A 29 11.49 -6.16 -25.17
CA ARG A 29 12.48 -5.78 -26.19
C ARG A 29 12.83 -6.96 -27.09
N GLN A 30 12.98 -8.17 -26.53
CA GLN A 30 13.22 -9.40 -27.31
C GLN A 30 12.03 -9.73 -28.23
N GLN A 31 10.80 -9.49 -27.78
CA GLN A 31 9.58 -9.65 -28.60
C GLN A 31 9.34 -8.51 -29.61
N ARG A 32 10.27 -7.56 -29.77
CA ARG A 32 10.18 -6.40 -30.68
C ARG A 32 8.88 -5.58 -30.52
N SER A 33 8.27 -5.59 -29.33
CA SER A 33 6.98 -4.96 -29.06
C SER A 33 7.12 -3.72 -28.19
N ASN A 34 7.64 -2.64 -28.78
CA ASN A 34 7.83 -1.36 -28.09
C ASN A 34 6.50 -0.81 -27.51
N LYS A 35 5.37 -1.08 -28.18
CA LYS A 35 4.03 -0.63 -27.73
C LYS A 35 3.63 -1.24 -26.38
N LYS A 36 3.89 -2.54 -26.15
CA LYS A 36 3.54 -3.22 -24.89
C LYS A 36 4.32 -2.69 -23.71
N ARG A 37 5.59 -2.32 -23.92
CA ARG A 37 6.44 -1.72 -22.87
C ARG A 37 5.86 -0.39 -22.37
N TYR A 38 5.48 0.50 -23.28
CA TYR A 38 4.90 1.80 -22.91
C TYR A 38 3.53 1.63 -22.25
N PHE A 39 2.71 0.68 -22.72
CA PHE A 39 1.44 0.38 -22.08
C PHE A 39 1.60 -0.14 -20.65
N ALA A 40 2.51 -1.10 -20.44
CA ALA A 40 2.80 -1.63 -19.10
C ALA A 40 3.35 -0.56 -18.15
N TRP A 41 4.22 0.33 -18.65
CA TRP A 41 4.71 1.47 -17.88
C TRP A 41 3.57 2.42 -17.48
N PHE A 42 2.66 2.73 -18.40
CA PHE A 42 1.51 3.59 -18.11
C PHE A 42 0.58 2.99 -17.04
N VAL A 43 0.30 1.69 -17.12
CA VAL A 43 -0.51 0.99 -16.11
C VAL A 43 0.17 1.00 -14.75
N ALA A 44 1.50 0.81 -14.70
CA ALA A 44 2.26 0.87 -13.46
C ALA A 44 2.22 2.28 -12.84
N GLU A 45 2.46 3.31 -13.64
CA GLU A 45 2.40 4.71 -13.20
C GLU A 45 1.01 5.06 -12.67
N PHE A 46 -0.04 4.66 -13.39
CA PHE A 46 -1.42 4.87 -12.98
C PHE A 46 -1.75 4.15 -11.66
N SER A 47 -1.22 2.94 -11.47
CA SER A 47 -1.41 2.18 -10.22
C SER A 47 -0.73 2.85 -9.03
N VAL A 48 0.45 3.45 -9.23
CA VAL A 48 1.14 4.21 -8.19
C VAL A 48 0.31 5.42 -7.76
N ILE A 49 -0.21 6.20 -8.72
CA ILE A 49 -1.08 7.35 -8.44
C ILE A 49 -2.34 6.92 -7.68
N LEU A 50 -2.99 5.82 -8.11
CA LEU A 50 -4.18 5.31 -7.44
C LEU A 50 -3.93 4.86 -5.99
N THR A 51 -2.74 4.35 -5.70
CA THR A 51 -2.39 3.90 -4.35
C THR A 51 -2.07 5.07 -3.41
N ASP A 52 -1.61 6.20 -3.96
CA ASP A 52 -1.28 7.44 -3.22
C ASP A 52 -2.50 8.32 -2.94
N LEU A 53 -3.52 8.31 -3.82
CA LEU A 53 -4.74 9.11 -3.66
C LEU A 53 -5.44 8.94 -2.29
N PRO A 54 -5.67 7.72 -1.77
CA PRO A 54 -6.26 7.53 -0.45
C PRO A 54 -5.43 8.11 0.70
N GLU A 55 -4.10 8.15 0.57
CA GLU A 55 -3.22 8.73 1.60
C GLU A 55 -3.43 10.25 1.71
N VAL A 56 -3.43 10.95 0.59
CA VAL A 56 -3.67 12.40 0.53
C VAL A 56 -5.08 12.75 1.03
N ILE A 57 -6.09 12.00 0.59
CA ILE A 57 -7.49 12.20 1.01
C ILE A 57 -7.63 11.91 2.51
N GLY A 58 -7.02 10.84 3.00
CA GLY A 58 -7.05 10.44 4.40
C GLY A 58 -6.48 11.51 5.33
N ILE A 59 -5.31 12.06 4.98
CA ILE A 59 -4.69 13.16 5.74
C ILE A 59 -5.57 14.42 5.71
N GLY A 60 -6.17 14.74 4.55
CA GLY A 60 -7.12 15.84 4.40
C GLY A 60 -8.32 15.73 5.33
N ILE A 61 -8.95 14.55 5.37
CA ILE A 61 -10.12 14.28 6.23
C ILE A 61 -9.71 14.27 7.71
N ALA A 62 -8.58 13.64 8.05
CA ALA A 62 -8.08 13.60 9.42
C ALA A 62 -7.78 15.01 9.96
N CYS A 63 -7.10 15.86 9.19
CA CYS A 63 -6.85 17.25 9.58
C CYS A 63 -8.14 18.04 9.79
N ASN A 64 -9.15 17.80 8.95
CA ASN A 64 -10.45 18.46 9.10
C ASN A 64 -11.17 18.00 10.38
N LEU A 65 -11.13 16.71 10.70
CA LEU A 65 -11.81 16.15 11.87
C LEU A 65 -11.12 16.52 13.19
N PHE A 66 -9.79 16.49 13.24
CA PHE A 66 -9.03 16.77 14.47
C PHE A 66 -8.88 18.26 14.77
N PHE A 67 -8.60 19.09 13.76
CA PHE A 67 -8.23 20.51 13.95
C PHE A 67 -9.25 21.48 13.36
N GLY A 68 -10.26 21.01 12.62
CA GLY A 68 -11.19 21.88 11.90
C GLY A 68 -10.53 22.67 10.76
N TRP A 69 -9.33 22.27 10.34
CA TRP A 69 -8.55 22.99 9.33
C TRP A 69 -9.05 22.73 7.90
N PRO A 70 -8.83 23.68 6.97
CA PRO A 70 -9.22 23.51 5.57
C PRO A 70 -8.37 22.43 4.89
N TYR A 71 -8.99 21.70 3.97
CA TYR A 71 -8.40 20.55 3.26
C TYR A 71 -7.04 20.84 2.59
N TRP A 72 -6.82 22.07 2.12
CA TRP A 72 -5.56 22.50 1.51
C TRP A 72 -4.35 22.31 2.43
N VAL A 73 -4.53 22.45 3.74
CA VAL A 73 -3.45 22.22 4.72
C VAL A 73 -3.10 20.74 4.79
N GLY A 74 -4.10 19.85 4.75
CA GLY A 74 -3.87 18.40 4.72
C GLY A 74 -3.12 17.94 3.48
N VAL A 75 -3.38 18.55 2.31
CA VAL A 75 -2.66 18.25 1.06
C VAL A 75 -1.19 18.71 1.14
N ILE A 76 -0.90 19.85 1.77
CA ILE A 76 0.50 20.28 1.97
C ILE A 76 1.20 19.34 2.96
N LEU A 77 0.48 18.87 3.98
CA LEU A 77 1.01 17.92 4.95
C LEU A 77 1.29 16.55 4.32
N SER A 78 0.50 16.12 3.33
CA SER A 78 0.73 14.88 2.61
C SER A 78 2.06 14.91 1.83
N LEU A 79 2.39 16.04 1.21
CA LEU A 79 3.70 16.22 0.57
C LEU A 79 4.84 16.13 1.59
N LEU A 80 4.64 16.68 2.79
CA LEU A 80 5.63 16.63 3.87
C LEU A 80 5.88 15.19 4.35
N THR A 81 4.84 14.34 4.44
CA THR A 81 5.03 12.92 4.83
C THR A 81 5.82 12.16 3.76
N THR A 82 5.51 12.32 2.47
CA THR A 82 6.28 11.68 1.39
C THR A 82 7.74 12.13 1.41
N MET A 83 8.01 13.42 1.63
CA MET A 83 9.38 13.92 1.80
C MET A 83 10.07 13.34 3.04
N SER A 84 9.35 13.17 4.15
CA SER A 84 9.87 12.52 5.37
C SER A 84 10.26 11.07 5.12
N PHE A 85 9.43 10.30 4.40
CA PHE A 85 9.76 8.92 4.02
C PHE A 85 11.00 8.86 3.12
N LEU A 86 11.10 9.75 2.14
CA LEU A 86 12.28 9.82 1.26
C LEU A 86 13.55 10.22 2.02
N ALA A 87 13.45 11.14 2.98
CA ALA A 87 14.56 11.51 3.86
C ALA A 87 14.99 10.31 4.72
N THR A 88 14.04 9.53 5.23
CA THR A 88 14.28 8.34 6.03
C THR A 88 15.01 7.24 5.26
N MET A 89 14.75 7.10 3.95
CA MET A 89 15.50 6.16 3.10
C MET A 89 17.01 6.41 3.12
N LYS A 90 17.47 7.65 3.34
CA LYS A 90 18.91 7.95 3.45
C LYS A 90 19.55 7.45 4.75
N PHE A 91 18.77 7.26 5.81
CA PHE A 91 19.28 6.82 7.12
C PHE A 91 19.43 5.30 7.23
N GLY A 92 18.92 4.54 6.25
CA GLY A 92 19.11 3.09 6.15
C GLY A 92 17.80 2.30 6.15
N MET A 93 17.81 1.14 5.49
CA MET A 93 16.63 0.30 5.27
C MET A 93 16.00 -0.25 6.56
N GLN A 94 16.83 -0.52 7.58
CA GLN A 94 16.38 -1.10 8.85
C GLN A 94 15.47 -0.16 9.66
N ILE A 95 15.74 1.16 9.61
CA ILE A 95 14.94 2.16 10.31
C ILE A 95 13.59 2.33 9.61
N LEU A 96 13.59 2.33 8.28
CA LEU A 96 12.38 2.41 7.46
C LEU A 96 11.44 1.23 7.74
N GLU A 97 11.97 0.01 7.81
CA GLU A 97 11.18 -1.18 8.12
C GLU A 97 10.51 -1.08 9.50
N GLY A 98 11.27 -0.67 10.52
CA GLY A 98 10.74 -0.49 11.88
C GLY A 98 9.60 0.55 11.94
N ILE A 99 9.73 1.66 11.20
CA ILE A 99 8.69 2.70 11.14
C ILE A 99 7.41 2.15 10.50
N ILE A 100 7.51 1.44 9.38
CA ILE A 100 6.35 0.86 8.69
C ILE A 100 5.65 -0.17 9.57
N VAL A 101 6.41 -1.07 10.21
CA VAL A 101 5.85 -2.07 11.14
C VAL A 101 5.17 -1.38 12.33
N GLY A 102 5.75 -0.28 12.84
CA GLY A 102 5.14 0.55 13.87
C GLY A 102 3.79 1.12 13.46
N PHE A 103 3.70 1.75 12.28
CA PHE A 103 2.45 2.31 11.76
C PHE A 103 1.37 1.24 11.55
N VAL A 104 1.72 0.12 10.91
CA VAL A 104 0.78 -1.02 10.71
C VAL A 104 0.34 -1.59 12.07
N GLY A 105 1.26 -1.69 13.03
CA GLY A 105 0.96 -2.15 14.39
C GLY A 105 -0.06 -1.25 15.10
N ILE A 106 0.15 0.07 15.08
CA ILE A 106 -0.78 1.04 15.69
C ILE A 106 -2.19 0.92 15.07
N MET A 107 -2.28 0.86 13.74
CA MET A 107 -3.56 0.72 13.04
C MET A 107 -4.25 -0.61 13.37
N SER A 108 -3.48 -1.71 13.43
CA SER A 108 -4.00 -3.02 13.80
C SER A 108 -4.53 -3.04 15.23
N ILE A 109 -3.81 -2.43 16.17
CA ILE A 109 -4.23 -2.37 17.59
C ILE A 109 -5.48 -1.51 17.72
N ALA A 110 -5.54 -0.35 17.07
CA ALA A 110 -6.72 0.52 17.09
C ALA A 110 -7.97 -0.22 16.60
N LEU A 111 -7.89 -0.90 15.45
CA LEU A 111 -8.99 -1.69 14.92
C LEU A 111 -9.39 -2.85 15.83
N PHE A 112 -8.41 -3.52 16.45
CA PHE A 112 -8.67 -4.62 17.37
C PHE A 112 -9.41 -4.15 18.63
N VAL A 113 -9.02 -2.99 19.18
CA VAL A 113 -9.67 -2.38 20.34
C VAL A 113 -11.10 -1.96 20.00
N GLU A 114 -11.30 -1.22 18.91
CA GLU A 114 -12.64 -0.83 18.43
C GLU A 114 -13.55 -2.05 18.24
N MET A 115 -13.03 -3.10 17.60
CA MET A 115 -13.79 -4.34 17.37
C MET A 115 -14.11 -5.09 18.67
N SER A 116 -13.28 -4.96 19.71
CA SER A 116 -13.58 -5.55 21.02
C SER A 116 -14.69 -4.81 21.77
N PHE A 117 -14.83 -3.50 21.57
CA PHE A 117 -15.88 -2.70 22.22
C PHE A 117 -17.26 -2.89 21.57
N VAL A 118 -17.30 -3.25 20.28
CA VAL A 118 -18.55 -3.43 19.52
C VAL A 118 -19.24 -4.78 19.82
N GLU A 119 -18.61 -5.69 20.59
CA GLU A 119 -19.09 -7.05 20.90
C GLU A 119 -19.74 -7.76 19.69
N PRO A 120 -19.01 -7.93 18.57
CA PRO A 120 -19.60 -8.47 17.37
C PRO A 120 -19.99 -9.94 17.55
N ASP A 121 -21.09 -10.34 16.93
CA ASP A 121 -21.54 -11.73 16.92
C ASP A 121 -20.48 -12.63 16.26
N LYS A 122 -19.78 -13.39 17.11
CA LYS A 122 -18.67 -14.25 16.73
C LYS A 122 -19.14 -15.39 15.82
N GLU A 123 -20.37 -15.85 16.01
CA GLU A 123 -20.97 -16.89 15.16
C GLU A 123 -21.27 -16.36 13.77
N ALA A 124 -21.73 -15.12 13.66
CA ALA A 124 -21.95 -14.46 12.37
C ALA A 124 -20.63 -14.22 11.61
N ILE A 125 -19.56 -13.82 12.29
CA ILE A 125 -18.23 -13.67 11.69
C ILE A 125 -17.71 -15.01 11.16
N LEU A 126 -17.80 -16.08 11.96
CA LEU A 126 -17.37 -17.42 11.56
C LEU A 126 -18.20 -17.96 10.40
N LYS A 127 -19.51 -17.75 10.40
CA LYS A 127 -20.39 -18.10 9.27
C LYS A 127 -20.03 -17.32 8.01
N GLY A 128 -19.77 -16.01 8.11
CA GLY A 128 -19.30 -15.19 7.00
C GLY A 128 -17.96 -15.64 6.43
N TRP A 129 -17.04 -16.09 7.29
CA TRP A 129 -15.73 -16.60 6.86
C TRP A 129 -15.81 -17.94 6.11
N ILE A 130 -16.80 -18.77 6.43
CA ILE A 130 -16.98 -20.11 5.84
C ILE A 130 -17.89 -20.06 4.60
N TYR A 131 -19.03 -19.38 4.67
CA TYR A 131 -20.04 -19.40 3.61
C TYR A 131 -19.96 -18.23 2.64
N GLY A 132 -19.22 -17.15 2.97
CA GLY A 132 -18.94 -16.01 2.08
C GLY A 132 -20.14 -15.11 1.76
N PHE A 133 -21.35 -15.67 1.72
CA PHE A 133 -22.62 -14.96 1.54
C PHE A 133 -23.62 -15.57 2.51
N VAL A 134 -24.04 -14.80 3.51
CA VAL A 134 -25.33 -15.03 4.15
C VAL A 134 -26.29 -14.13 3.37
N ASP A 135 -27.09 -14.75 2.50
CA ASP A 135 -28.29 -14.12 1.97
C ASP A 135 -29.14 -13.70 3.17
N VAL A 136 -29.36 -12.39 3.30
CA VAL A 136 -30.33 -11.77 4.22
C VAL A 136 -31.72 -11.93 3.63
#